data_AF-A0A0G4KZH0-F1
#
_entry.id   AF-A0A0G4KZH0-F1
#
_cell.length_a   1.000
_cell.length_b   1.000
_cell.length_c   1.000
_cell.angle_alpha   90.00
_cell.angle_beta   90.00
_cell.angle_gamma   90.00
#
_symmetry.space_group_name_H-M   'P 1'
#
loop_
_entity.id
_entity.type
_entity.pdbx_description
1 polymer ?
#
loop_
_entity_poly.entity_id
_entity_poly.type
_entity_poly.pdbx_seq_one_letter_code
_entity_poly.pdbx_strand_id
1 'polypeptide(L)'
;MPAYNSIFNEDPNVPRLIGNFPLLPLRTKTRGPAYVLPAPSPPLPANESPDPDSESYDILDEVLALFRANTFFRNFEIQGPADRLLVYGIWFVSDCLTKIKP
;
A
#
# COMPACT_ATOMS: atom_id res chain seq x y z
N MET A 1 -14.02 9.81 14.07
CA MET A 1 -12.74 10.05 13.37
C MET A 1 -12.85 9.49 11.97
N PRO A 2 -12.41 10.21 10.93
CA PRO A 2 -12.39 9.71 9.55
C PRO A 2 -11.36 8.58 9.37
N ALA A 3 -11.50 7.80 8.30
CA ALA A 3 -10.53 6.77 7.92
C ALA A 3 -9.21 7.39 7.46
N TYR A 4 -8.12 6.61 7.47
CA TYR A 4 -6.82 7.08 7.03
C TYR A 4 -6.66 6.89 5.52
N ASN A 5 -6.47 8.01 4.81
CA ASN A 5 -6.19 8.05 3.36
C ASN A 5 -4.70 7.85 3.08
N SER A 6 -4.38 7.45 1.85
CA SER A 6 -3.01 7.16 1.43
C SER A 6 -2.20 8.46 1.27
N ILE A 7 -0.99 8.49 1.86
CA ILE A 7 -0.01 9.58 1.69
C ILE A 7 0.52 9.66 0.25
N PHE A 8 0.44 8.57 -0.53
CA PHE A 8 0.83 8.55 -1.95
C PHE A 8 -0.10 9.35 -2.88
N ASN A 9 -1.20 9.93 -2.36
CA ASN A 9 -2.02 10.87 -3.11
C ASN A 9 -1.37 12.28 -3.22
N GLU A 10 -0.43 12.62 -2.34
CA GLU A 10 0.26 13.92 -2.33
C GLU A 10 1.49 13.95 -3.25
N ASP A 11 1.94 12.80 -3.74
CA ASP A 11 3.11 12.71 -4.62
C ASP A 11 2.83 13.37 -5.99
N PRO A 12 3.61 14.38 -6.41
CA PRO A 12 3.38 15.10 -7.67
C PRO A 12 3.54 14.24 -8.93
N ASN A 13 4.13 13.04 -8.80
CA ASN A 13 4.30 12.13 -9.91
C ASN A 13 3.05 11.26 -10.08
N VAL A 14 2.16 11.64 -11.01
CA VAL A 14 0.92 10.88 -11.28
C VAL A 14 1.28 9.41 -11.55
N PRO A 15 0.86 8.47 -10.69
CA PRO A 15 1.15 7.05 -10.88
C PRO A 15 0.62 6.63 -12.24
N ARG A 16 1.29 5.70 -12.93
CA ARG A 16 0.71 5.17 -14.18
C ARG A 16 -0.65 4.57 -13.86
N LEU A 17 -1.71 5.18 -14.38
CA LEU A 17 -3.06 4.70 -14.17
C LEU A 17 -3.35 3.60 -15.19
N ILE A 18 -3.70 2.41 -14.70
CA ILE A 18 -4.29 1.36 -15.51
C ILE A 18 -5.81 1.46 -15.30
N GLY A 19 -6.47 2.19 -16.22
CA GLY A 19 -7.86 2.58 -16.05
C GLY A 19 -8.04 3.47 -14.82
N ASN A 20 -8.70 2.96 -13.79
CA ASN A 20 -9.02 3.66 -12.54
C ASN A 20 -8.14 3.26 -11.36
N PHE A 21 -7.10 2.46 -11.60
CA PHE A 21 -6.21 1.90 -10.57
C PHE A 21 -4.79 2.43 -10.75
N PRO A 22 -4.14 2.95 -9.71
CA PRO A 22 -2.76 3.42 -9.82
C PRO A 22 -1.80 2.24 -9.82
N LEU A 23 -0.83 2.28 -10.73
CA LEU A 23 0.33 1.41 -10.73
C LEU A 23 1.46 2.13 -10.01
N LEU A 24 1.50 1.96 -8.69
CA LEU A 24 2.58 2.48 -7.86
C LEU A 24 3.80 1.55 -7.94
N PRO A 25 5.03 2.10 -7.86
CA PRO A 25 6.24 1.30 -7.71
C PRO A 25 6.16 0.40 -6.46
N LEU A 26 6.73 -0.81 -6.55
CA LEU A 26 6.69 -1.80 -5.47
C LEU A 26 8.07 -2.47 -5.30
N ARG A 27 8.51 -2.65 -4.06
CA ARG A 27 9.64 -3.48 -3.67
C ARG A 27 9.24 -4.95 -3.65
N THR A 28 9.19 -5.55 -4.85
CA THR A 28 8.88 -6.99 -4.99
C THR A 28 10.00 -7.74 -5.69
N LYS A 29 10.23 -8.99 -5.26
CA LYS A 29 11.12 -9.94 -5.94
C LYS A 29 10.41 -10.70 -7.07
N THR A 30 9.08 -10.64 -7.09
CA THR A 30 8.22 -11.29 -8.07
C THR A 30 8.08 -10.44 -9.32
N ARG A 31 7.97 -11.09 -10.47
CA ARG A 31 7.76 -10.38 -11.74
C ARG A 31 6.38 -9.71 -11.73
N GLY A 32 6.35 -8.43 -12.10
CA GLY A 32 5.12 -7.66 -12.18
C GLY A 32 5.26 -6.48 -13.15
N PRO A 33 4.13 -5.88 -13.58
CA PRO A 33 4.14 -4.72 -14.46
C PRO A 33 4.54 -3.42 -13.75
N ALA A 34 4.53 -3.41 -12.41
CA ALA A 34 4.94 -2.27 -11.59
C ALA A 34 6.45 -2.06 -11.69
N TYR A 35 6.87 -0.79 -11.61
CA TYR A 35 8.28 -0.45 -11.51
C TYR A 35 8.85 -1.01 -10.20
N VAL A 36 9.97 -1.72 -10.28
CA VAL A 36 10.60 -2.34 -9.11
C VAL A 36 11.42 -1.29 -8.40
N LEU A 37 11.04 -0.94 -7.18
CA LEU A 37 11.83 -0.03 -6.34
C LEU A 37 13.13 -0.71 -5.91
N PRO A 38 14.25 0.03 -5.84
CA PRO A 38 15.50 -0.49 -5.31
C PRO A 38 15.29 -0.96 -3.87
N ALA A 39 15.92 -2.08 -3.51
CA ALA A 39 15.91 -2.56 -2.13
C ALA A 39 16.59 -1.51 -1.23
N PRO A 40 16.04 -1.22 -0.04
CA PRO A 40 16.63 -0.23 0.85
C PRO A 40 18.06 -0.61 1.21
N SER A 41 18.95 0.35 1.08
CA SER A 41 20.34 0.30 1.54
C SER A 41 20.46 1.29 2.69
N PRO A 42 20.54 0.87 3.97
CA PRO A 42 20.85 -0.48 4.48
C PRO A 42 19.66 -1.46 4.48
N PRO A 43 19.93 -2.78 4.43
CA PRO A 43 18.89 -3.81 4.45
C PRO A 43 18.16 -3.79 5.79
N LEU A 44 16.98 -3.18 5.81
CA LEU A 44 16.07 -3.24 6.95
C LEU A 44 15.54 -4.67 7.12
N PRO A 45 15.35 -5.12 8.38
CA PRO A 45 14.83 -6.46 8.65
C PRO A 45 13.40 -6.59 8.11
N ALA A 46 13.00 -7.81 7.72
CA ALA A 46 11.73 -8.07 7.02
C ALA A 46 10.46 -7.72 7.81
N ASN A 47 10.61 -7.38 9.09
CA ASN A 47 9.56 -6.99 10.02
C ASN A 47 9.43 -5.47 10.19
N GLU A 48 10.27 -4.67 9.54
CA GLU A 48 10.31 -3.22 9.71
C GLU A 48 10.03 -2.54 8.37
N SER A 49 8.97 -1.72 8.34
CA SER A 49 8.67 -0.86 7.21
C SER A 49 9.71 0.26 7.15
N PRO A 50 10.27 0.58 5.97
CA PRO A 50 11.11 1.77 5.80
C PRO A 50 10.40 3.03 6.29
N ASP A 51 11.15 4.03 6.73
CA ASP A 51 10.57 5.34 7.08
C ASP A 51 9.78 5.91 5.89
N PRO A 52 8.67 6.63 6.11
CA PRO A 52 7.80 7.15 5.03
C PRO A 52 8.52 8.11 4.07
N ASP A 53 9.65 8.69 4.47
CA ASP A 53 10.51 9.54 3.64
C ASP A 53 11.57 8.76 2.83
N SER A 54 11.58 7.42 2.93
CA SER A 54 12.56 6.58 2.22
C SER A 54 12.09 6.26 0.80
N GLU A 55 13.03 6.28 -0.16
CA GLU A 55 12.78 5.90 -1.57
C GLU A 55 12.32 4.44 -1.77
N SER A 56 12.35 3.63 -0.70
CA SER A 56 11.91 2.23 -0.70
C SER A 56 10.58 2.01 0.03
N TYR A 57 9.90 3.07 0.48
CA TYR A 57 8.58 2.96 1.12
C TYR A 57 7.52 2.62 0.09
N ASP A 58 6.84 1.49 0.28
CA ASP A 58 5.82 1.00 -0.63
C ASP A 58 4.41 1.25 -0.10
N ILE A 59 3.46 1.35 -1.04
CA ILE A 59 2.02 1.32 -0.74
C ILE A 59 1.56 0.05 0.00
N LEU A 60 2.28 -1.07 -0.13
CA LEU A 60 1.95 -2.30 0.61
C LEU A 60 2.29 -2.20 2.10
N ASP A 61 3.36 -1.49 2.45
CA ASP A 61 3.74 -1.26 3.83
C ASP A 61 2.71 -0.33 4.50
N GLU A 62 2.23 0.68 3.78
CA GLU A 62 1.11 1.53 4.21
C GLU A 62 -0.17 0.72 4.44
N VAL A 63 -0.54 -0.17 3.50
CA VAL A 63 -1.71 -1.03 3.64
C VAL A 63 -1.64 -1.87 4.91
N LEU A 64 -0.49 -2.48 5.21
CA LEU A 64 -0.31 -3.30 6.41
C LEU A 64 -0.37 -2.47 7.70
N ALA A 65 0.24 -1.29 7.71
CA ALA A 65 0.20 -0.38 8.85
C ALA A 65 -1.23 0.13 9.14
N LEU A 66 -1.95 0.53 8.09
CA LEU A 66 -3.29 1.11 8.20
C LEU A 66 -4.39 0.05 8.31
N PHE A 67 -4.13 -1.21 7.95
CA PHE A 67 -5.10 -2.32 8.02
C PHE A 67 -5.79 -2.41 9.39
N ARG A 68 -5.03 -2.33 10.49
CA ARG A 68 -5.57 -2.51 11.84
C ARG A 68 -6.54 -1.41 12.24
N ALA A 69 -6.34 -0.19 11.78
CA ALA A 69 -7.25 0.92 12.04
C ALA A 69 -8.43 0.92 11.06
N ASN A 70 -8.14 0.77 9.76
CA ASN A 70 -9.12 0.92 8.69
C ASN A 70 -10.16 -0.21 8.62
N THR A 71 -9.86 -1.40 9.14
CA THR A 71 -10.83 -2.52 9.22
C THR A 71 -12.03 -2.25 10.13
N PHE A 72 -11.93 -1.31 11.07
CA PHE A 72 -13.04 -0.94 11.95
C PHE A 72 -13.98 0.11 11.34
N PHE A 73 -13.56 0.79 10.27
CA PHE A 73 -14.36 1.82 9.63
C PHE A 73 -15.25 1.23 8.55
N ARG A 74 -16.55 1.54 8.60
CA ARG A 74 -17.54 1.12 7.57
C ARG A 74 -17.54 2.00 6.33
N ASN A 75 -17.17 3.28 6.49
CA ASN A 75 -17.19 4.27 5.43
C ASN A 75 -15.76 4.71 5.14
N PHE A 76 -15.38 4.68 3.87
CA PHE A 76 -14.09 5.16 3.40
C PHE A 76 -14.34 6.16 2.26
N GLU A 77 -13.91 7.41 2.44
CA GLU A 77 -14.00 8.44 1.40
C GLU A 77 -12.78 8.34 0.49
N ILE A 78 -13.02 8.08 -0.80
CA ILE A 78 -11.95 7.97 -1.80
C ILE A 78 -11.58 9.38 -2.25
N GLN A 79 -10.41 9.87 -1.83
CA GLN A 79 -9.89 11.19 -2.20
C GLN A 79 -8.95 11.12 -3.40
N GLY A 80 -8.26 10.00 -3.61
CA GLY A 80 -7.36 9.82 -4.74
C GLY A 80 -7.29 8.40 -5.29
N PRO A 81 -6.49 8.19 -6.35
CA PRO A 81 -6.33 6.86 -6.93
C PRO A 81 -5.62 5.90 -5.97
N ALA A 82 -4.68 6.37 -5.13
CA ALA A 82 -3.93 5.51 -4.20
C ALA A 82 -4.85 4.87 -3.15
N ASP A 83 -5.90 5.58 -2.75
CA ASP A 83 -6.93 5.06 -1.84
C ASP A 83 -7.65 3.81 -2.38
N ARG A 84 -7.86 3.74 -3.70
CA ARG A 84 -8.47 2.55 -4.33
C ARG A 84 -7.58 1.34 -4.19
N LEU A 85 -6.26 1.55 -4.31
CA LEU A 85 -5.28 0.50 -4.08
C LEU A 85 -5.23 0.11 -2.61
N LEU A 86 -5.34 1.07 -1.71
CA LEU A 86 -5.38 0.85 -0.26
C LEU A 86 -6.60 0.00 0.13
N VAL A 87 -7.79 0.31 -0.37
CA VAL A 87 -9.01 -0.49 -0.12
C VAL A 87 -8.86 -1.91 -0.67
N TYR A 88 -8.32 -2.07 -1.88
CA TYR A 88 -8.06 -3.38 -2.46
C TYR A 88 -7.07 -4.19 -1.62
N GLY A 89 -5.98 -3.55 -1.16
CA GLY A 89 -4.98 -4.17 -0.30
C GLY A 89 -5.57 -4.66 1.03
N ILE A 90 -6.38 -3.82 1.70
CA ILE A 90 -7.07 -4.20 2.94
C ILE A 90 -7.99 -5.40 2.72
N TRP A 91 -8.74 -5.42 1.61
CA TRP A 91 -9.62 -6.54 1.29
C TRP A 91 -8.82 -7.82 1.04
N PHE A 92 -7.70 -7.73 0.31
CA PHE A 92 -6.80 -8.85 0.05
C PHE A 92 -6.18 -9.42 1.33
N VAL A 93 -5.77 -8.56 2.26
CA VAL A 93 -5.26 -8.99 3.57
C VAL A 93 -6.35 -9.71 4.37
N SER A 94 -7.60 -9.24 4.29
CA SER A 94 -8.74 -9.87 4.96
C SER A 94 -9.01 -11.29 4.43
N ASP A 95 -8.93 -11.49 3.11
CA ASP A 95 -9.06 -12.82 2.49
C ASP A 95 -7.87 -13.73 2.85
N CYS A 96 -6.64 -13.20 2.86
CA CYS A 96 -5.46 -13.93 3.31
C CYS A 96 -5.59 -14.43 4.76
N LEU A 97 -6.05 -13.56 5.68
CA LEU A 97 -6.27 -13.94 7.08
C LEU A 97 -7.38 -14.97 7.24
N THR A 98 -8.37 -14.96 6.36
CA THR A 98 -9.44 -15.97 6.36
C THR A 98 -8.91 -17.34 5.94
N LYS A 99 -7.97 -17.39 4.99
CA LYS A 99 -7.31 -18.62 4.52
C LYS A 99 -6.25 -19.16 5.48
N ILE A 100 -5.62 -18.30 6.28
CA ILE A 100 -4.58 -18.65 7.26
C ILE A 100 -5.16 -19.15 8.59
N LYS A 101 -6.47 -18.97 8.82
CA LYS A 101 -7.12 -19.51 10.03
C LYS A 101 -6.97 -21.04 10.08
N PRO A 102 -6.53 -21.60 11.22
CA PRO A 102 -6.37 -23.04 11.40
C PRO A 102 -7.72 -23.79 11.39
#